data_AF-A0A7J2TKN2-F1
#
_entry.id   AF-A0A7J2TKN2-F1
#
_cell.length_a   1.000
_cell.length_b   1.000
_cell.length_c   1.000
_cell.angle_alpha   90.00
_cell.angle_beta   90.00
_cell.angle_gamma   90.00
#
_symmetry.space_group_name_H-M   'P 1'
#
loop_
_entity.id
_entity.type
_entity.pdbx_description
1 polymer ?
#
loop_
_entity_poly.entity_id
_entity_poly.type
_entity_poly.pdbx_seq_one_letter_code
_entity_poly.pdbx_strand_id
1 'polypeptide(L)'
;MNADFSQKTREQFFSIFSAGVFFILLGVLFIGTPGLIDNTIAFFQDFNIVRVPNVSLDISLPAPANPANHSAVYSAAALFCFSWGIFLAVLLALRLFARSPLSKKADTAGDIAFWLVAGFFVNNFLNATTTHAMWFSFWAAIITLVGVSLIIRAVILALFR
;
A
#
# COMPACT_ATOMS: atom_id res chain seq x y z
N MET A 1 -8.77 -7.54 37.41
CA MET A 1 -7.69 -8.13 36.60
C MET A 1 -8.17 -8.78 35.28
N ASN A 2 -9.47 -8.73 34.92
CA ASN A 2 -10.02 -9.48 33.77
C ASN A 2 -10.27 -8.65 32.49
N ALA A 3 -10.34 -7.31 32.57
CA ALA A 3 -10.65 -6.46 31.41
C ALA A 3 -9.47 -6.32 30.42
N ASP A 4 -8.24 -6.27 30.95
CA ASP A 4 -7.02 -6.08 30.15
C ASP A 4 -6.69 -7.30 29.28
N PHE A 5 -6.88 -8.51 29.82
CA PHE A 5 -6.66 -9.75 29.08
C PHE A 5 -7.65 -9.89 27.92
N SER A 6 -8.93 -9.58 28.15
CA SER A 6 -9.97 -9.62 27.11
C SER A 6 -9.71 -8.62 25.98
N GLN A 7 -9.25 -7.42 26.31
CA GLN A 7 -8.90 -6.40 25.31
C GLN A 7 -7.70 -6.84 24.46
N LYS A 8 -6.64 -7.36 25.08
CA LYS A 8 -5.45 -7.86 24.37
C LYS A 8 -5.78 -9.01 23.42
N THR A 9 -6.60 -9.98 23.86
CA THR A 9 -7.05 -11.09 23.00
C THR A 9 -7.87 -10.60 21.81
N ARG A 10 -8.74 -9.61 22.01
CA ARG A 10 -9.54 -9.02 20.92
C ARG A 10 -8.69 -8.29 19.89
N GLU A 11 -7.65 -7.57 20.31
CA GLU A 11 -6.70 -6.92 19.40
C GLU A 11 -5.86 -7.93 18.62
N GLN A 12 -5.42 -9.02 19.26
CA GLN A 12 -4.75 -10.12 18.57
C GLN A 12 -5.66 -10.75 17.52
N PHE A 13 -6.93 -10.97 17.85
CA PHE A 13 -7.92 -11.46 16.90
C PHE A 13 -8.08 -10.53 15.70
N PHE A 14 -8.24 -9.21 15.92
CA PHE A 14 -8.32 -8.26 14.81
C PHE A 14 -7.07 -8.27 13.92
N SER A 15 -5.88 -8.38 14.53
CA SER A 15 -4.62 -8.47 13.78
C SER A 15 -4.55 -9.74 12.93
N ILE A 16 -4.84 -10.91 13.52
CA ILE A 16 -4.82 -12.19 12.82
C ILE A 16 -5.88 -12.22 11.71
N PHE A 17 -7.09 -11.75 12.01
CA PHE A 17 -8.18 -11.66 11.04
C PHE A 17 -7.79 -10.76 9.86
N SER A 18 -7.24 -9.56 10.14
CA SER A 18 -6.78 -8.66 9.08
C SER A 18 -5.68 -9.27 8.22
N ALA A 19 -4.71 -9.99 8.82
CA ALA A 19 -3.67 -10.69 8.08
C ALA A 19 -4.26 -11.80 7.18
N GLY A 20 -5.24 -12.55 7.66
CA GLY A 20 -5.94 -13.55 6.86
C GLY A 20 -6.65 -12.93 5.65
N VAL A 21 -7.39 -11.83 5.85
CA VAL A 21 -8.07 -11.11 4.76
C VAL A 21 -7.06 -10.55 3.75
N PHE A 22 -5.91 -10.05 4.21
CA PHE A 22 -4.84 -9.58 3.34
C PHE A 22 -4.39 -10.67 2.35
N PHE A 23 -4.11 -11.88 2.85
CA PHE A 23 -3.70 -13.00 1.99
C PHE A 23 -4.81 -13.50 1.09
N ILE A 24 -6.06 -13.51 1.58
CA ILE A 24 -7.22 -13.86 0.75
C ILE A 24 -7.37 -12.86 -0.40
N LEU A 25 -7.29 -11.56 -0.14
CA LEU A 25 -7.35 -10.53 -1.18
C LEU A 25 -6.22 -10.70 -2.19
N LEU A 26 -5.01 -10.99 -1.72
CA LEU A 26 -3.87 -11.28 -2.60
C LEU A 26 -4.16 -12.50 -3.48
N GLY A 27 -4.63 -13.60 -2.90
CA GLY A 27 -4.98 -14.82 -3.63
C GLY A 27 -6.10 -14.61 -4.66
N VAL A 28 -7.16 -13.91 -4.27
CA VAL A 28 -8.27 -13.54 -5.17
C VAL A 28 -7.77 -12.71 -6.33
N LEU A 29 -6.83 -11.79 -6.08
CA LEU A 29 -6.28 -10.94 -7.12
C LEU A 29 -5.41 -11.72 -8.12
N PHE A 30 -4.60 -12.66 -7.63
CA PHE A 30 -3.77 -13.54 -8.48
C PHE A 30 -4.60 -14.55 -9.28
N ILE A 31 -5.70 -15.07 -8.71
CA ILE A 31 -6.59 -16.00 -9.41
C ILE A 31 -7.53 -15.25 -10.36
N GLY A 32 -8.02 -14.08 -9.96
CA GLY A 32 -8.99 -13.28 -10.71
C GLY A 32 -8.40 -12.46 -11.85
N THR A 33 -7.08 -12.24 -11.87
CA THR A 33 -6.40 -11.50 -12.94
C THR A 33 -5.66 -12.48 -13.85
N PRO A 34 -6.16 -12.75 -15.08
CA PRO A 34 -5.56 -13.73 -15.96
C PRO A 34 -4.13 -13.34 -16.35
N GLY A 35 -3.21 -14.31 -16.30
CA GLY A 35 -1.80 -14.09 -16.66
C GLY A 35 -1.03 -13.17 -15.69
N LEU A 36 -1.56 -12.84 -14.51
CA LEU A 36 -0.87 -11.96 -13.58
C LEU A 36 0.47 -12.54 -13.10
N ILE A 37 0.55 -13.86 -12.94
CA ILE A 37 1.79 -14.55 -12.58
C ILE A 37 2.86 -14.32 -13.65
N ASP A 38 2.53 -14.59 -14.92
CA ASP A 38 3.44 -14.42 -16.04
C ASP A 38 3.86 -12.96 -16.21
N ASN A 39 2.92 -12.01 -16.10
CA ASN A 39 3.20 -10.58 -16.14
C ASN A 39 4.09 -10.13 -14.97
N THR A 40 3.92 -10.72 -13.79
CA THR A 40 4.75 -10.41 -12.61
C THR A 40 6.18 -10.91 -12.82
N ILE A 41 6.34 -12.12 -13.35
CA ILE A 41 7.66 -12.68 -13.69
C ILE A 41 8.34 -11.81 -14.75
N ALA A 42 7.60 -11.46 -15.83
CA ALA A 42 8.09 -10.60 -16.89
C ALA A 42 8.51 -9.21 -16.35
N PHE A 43 7.75 -8.64 -15.42
CA PHE A 43 8.09 -7.39 -14.76
C PHE A 43 9.44 -7.44 -14.04
N PHE A 44 9.70 -8.48 -13.25
CA PHE A 44 10.97 -8.62 -12.55
C PHE A 44 12.15 -8.94 -13.48
N GLN A 45 11.90 -9.62 -14.59
CA GLN A 45 12.93 -9.93 -15.60
C GLN A 45 13.28 -8.73 -16.48
N ASP A 46 12.37 -7.76 -16.61
CA ASP A 46 12.58 -6.54 -17.41
C ASP A 46 13.41 -5.47 -16.67
N PHE A 47 13.86 -5.72 -15.44
CA PHE A 47 14.70 -4.77 -14.71
C PHE A 47 16.08 -4.64 -15.34
N ASN A 48 16.47 -3.39 -15.58
CA ASN A 48 17.79 -3.02 -16.04
C ASN A 48 18.30 -1.81 -15.25
N ILE A 49 19.60 -1.55 -15.32
CA ILE A 49 20.20 -0.34 -14.77
C ILE A 49 19.92 0.80 -15.74
N VAL A 50 19.04 1.71 -15.35
CA VAL A 50 18.64 2.86 -16.17
C VAL A 50 19.08 4.15 -15.50
N ARG A 51 19.57 5.10 -16.31
CA ARG A 51 19.91 6.44 -15.84
C ARG A 51 18.65 7.19 -15.42
N VAL A 52 18.69 7.83 -14.26
CA VAL A 52 17.58 8.66 -13.79
C VAL A 52 17.45 9.89 -14.70
N PRO A 53 16.30 10.13 -15.35
CA PRO A 53 16.11 11.31 -16.19
C PRO A 53 16.06 12.59 -15.35
N ASN A 54 16.43 13.72 -15.95
CA ASN A 54 16.29 15.07 -15.36
C ASN A 54 17.08 15.32 -14.07
N VAL A 55 18.15 14.55 -13.81
CA VAL A 55 19.13 14.84 -12.75
C VAL A 55 20.51 15.11 -13.37
N SER A 56 21.20 16.11 -12.82
CA SER A 56 22.54 16.51 -13.26
C SER A 56 23.64 15.57 -12.76
N LEU A 57 23.38 14.77 -11.73
CA LEU A 57 24.26 13.66 -11.34
C LEU A 57 23.99 12.43 -12.21
N ASP A 58 25.05 11.75 -12.62
CA ASP A 58 25.00 10.51 -13.40
C ASP A 58 24.64 9.30 -12.51
N ILE A 59 23.44 9.34 -11.91
CA ILE A 59 22.93 8.28 -11.03
C ILE A 59 22.16 7.29 -11.90
N SER A 60 22.54 6.02 -11.80
CA SER A 60 21.84 4.91 -12.44
C SER A 60 21.20 4.02 -11.39
N LEU A 61 19.92 3.71 -11.56
CA LEU A 61 19.13 2.92 -10.62
C LEU A 61 18.39 1.80 -11.36
N PRO A 62 18.10 0.68 -10.67
CA PRO A 62 17.32 -0.40 -11.25
C PRO A 62 15.89 0.08 -11.56
N ALA A 63 15.47 -0.05 -12.81
CA ALA A 63 14.12 0.24 -13.28
C ALA A 63 13.73 -0.74 -14.40
N PRO A 64 12.43 -1.00 -14.63
CA PRO A 64 11.98 -1.75 -15.78
C PRO A 64 12.46 -1.07 -17.06
N ALA A 65 12.98 -1.83 -18.03
CA ALA A 65 13.42 -1.31 -19.31
C ALA A 65 12.25 -0.75 -20.12
N ASN A 66 11.06 -1.36 -20.02
CA ASN A 66 9.83 -0.90 -20.63
C ASN A 66 8.71 -0.79 -19.60
N PRO A 67 8.69 0.26 -18.76
CA PRO A 67 7.69 0.41 -17.71
C PRO A 67 6.24 0.36 -18.23
N ALA A 68 5.99 0.90 -19.43
CA ALA A 68 4.66 0.89 -20.03
C ALA A 68 4.08 -0.52 -20.31
N ASN A 69 4.93 -1.55 -20.47
CA ASN A 69 4.49 -2.91 -20.80
C ASN A 69 3.93 -3.68 -19.60
N HIS A 70 4.10 -3.16 -18.38
CA HIS A 70 3.72 -3.86 -17.14
C HIS A 70 2.46 -3.28 -16.49
N SER A 71 1.60 -2.62 -17.28
CA SER A 71 0.35 -2.01 -16.83
C SER A 71 -0.61 -3.00 -16.16
N ALA A 72 -0.56 -4.28 -16.54
CA ALA A 72 -1.32 -5.34 -15.89
C ALA A 72 -0.92 -5.51 -14.40
N VAL A 73 0.38 -5.50 -14.12
CA VAL A 73 0.93 -5.61 -12.74
C VAL A 73 0.57 -4.38 -11.92
N TYR A 74 0.68 -3.19 -12.52
CA TYR A 74 0.34 -1.94 -11.85
C TYR A 74 -1.17 -1.82 -11.58
N SER A 75 -2.01 -2.20 -12.54
CA SER A 75 -3.46 -2.23 -12.34
C SER A 75 -3.88 -3.21 -11.25
N ALA A 76 -3.26 -4.39 -11.21
CA ALA A 76 -3.39 -5.34 -10.11
C ALA A 76 -2.98 -4.72 -8.77
N ALA A 77 -1.82 -4.07 -8.70
CA ALA A 77 -1.35 -3.41 -7.48
C ALA A 77 -2.29 -2.28 -7.04
N ALA A 78 -2.83 -1.47 -7.96
CA ALA A 78 -3.80 -0.42 -7.66
C ALA A 78 -5.11 -1.00 -7.11
N LEU A 79 -5.64 -2.04 -7.75
CA LEU A 79 -6.85 -2.74 -7.29
C LEU A 79 -6.67 -3.32 -5.90
N PHE A 80 -5.49 -3.90 -5.62
CA PHE A 80 -5.13 -4.39 -4.29
C PHE A 80 -5.15 -3.25 -3.27
N CYS A 81 -4.47 -2.14 -3.56
CA CYS A 81 -4.39 -0.98 -2.69
C CYS A 81 -5.78 -0.43 -2.34
N PHE A 82 -6.68 -0.28 -3.32
CA PHE A 82 -8.04 0.19 -3.07
C PHE A 82 -8.87 -0.81 -2.27
N SER A 83 -8.83 -2.10 -2.64
CA SER A 83 -9.58 -3.14 -1.94
C SER A 83 -9.15 -3.26 -0.48
N TRP A 84 -7.84 -3.22 -0.22
CA TRP A 84 -7.28 -3.25 1.12
C TRP A 84 -7.59 -1.97 1.90
N GLY A 85 -7.47 -0.81 1.28
CA GLY A 85 -7.85 0.47 1.90
C GLY A 85 -9.32 0.52 2.33
N ILE A 86 -10.24 0.01 1.49
CA ILE A 86 -11.66 -0.12 1.82
C ILE A 86 -11.86 -1.09 2.99
N PHE A 87 -11.19 -2.25 2.97
CA PHE A 87 -11.24 -3.20 4.07
C PHE A 87 -10.76 -2.58 5.38
N LEU A 88 -9.67 -1.81 5.37
CA LEU A 88 -9.17 -1.11 6.55
C LEU A 88 -10.17 -0.06 7.06
N ALA A 89 -10.90 0.62 6.17
CA ALA A 89 -11.97 1.54 6.56
C ALA A 89 -13.11 0.81 7.28
N VAL A 90 -13.51 -0.37 6.78
CA VAL A 90 -14.48 -1.24 7.46
C VAL A 90 -13.94 -1.71 8.81
N LEU A 91 -12.67 -2.13 8.88
CA LEU A 91 -12.01 -2.54 10.12
C LEU A 91 -11.97 -1.40 11.15
N LEU A 92 -11.70 -0.17 10.71
CA LEU A 92 -11.73 1.01 11.56
C LEU A 92 -13.14 1.26 12.12
N ALA A 93 -14.18 1.15 11.29
CA ALA A 93 -15.57 1.25 11.75
C ALA A 93 -15.88 0.19 12.83
N LEU A 94 -15.49 -1.08 12.59
CA LEU A 94 -15.64 -2.14 13.60
C LEU A 94 -14.87 -1.81 14.89
N ARG A 95 -13.65 -1.28 14.80
CA ARG A 95 -12.85 -0.85 15.98
C ARG A 95 -13.49 0.30 16.75
N LEU A 96 -14.22 1.19 16.07
CA LEU A 96 -15.00 2.25 16.72
C LEU A 96 -16.14 1.64 17.56
N PHE A 97 -16.91 0.71 17.00
CA PHE A 97 -17.98 0.01 17.72
C PHE A 97 -17.45 -0.86 18.87
N ALA A 98 -16.31 -1.53 18.69
CA ALA A 98 -15.72 -2.41 19.70
C ALA A 98 -14.99 -1.67 20.84
N ARG A 99 -15.01 -0.32 20.87
CA ARG A 99 -14.25 0.52 21.82
C ARG A 99 -12.76 0.13 21.91
N SER A 100 -12.15 -0.13 20.75
CA SER A 100 -10.70 -0.38 20.64
C SER A 100 -9.89 0.85 21.07
N PRO A 101 -8.67 0.67 21.63
CA PRO A 101 -7.84 1.78 22.09
C PRO A 101 -7.52 2.74 20.94
N LEU A 102 -7.47 4.03 21.29
CA LEU A 102 -7.23 5.13 20.38
C LEU A 102 -5.95 4.95 19.53
N SER A 103 -4.88 4.41 20.12
CA SER A 103 -3.65 4.11 19.39
C SER A 103 -3.89 3.17 18.20
N LYS A 104 -4.71 2.13 18.37
CA LYS A 104 -5.03 1.19 17.29
C LYS A 104 -5.93 1.78 16.21
N LYS A 105 -6.74 2.77 16.55
CA LYS A 105 -7.54 3.53 15.58
C LYS A 105 -6.65 4.47 14.76
N ALA A 106 -5.70 5.16 15.41
CA ALA A 106 -4.72 6.03 14.75
C ALA A 106 -3.83 5.25 13.78
N ASP A 107 -3.40 4.05 14.18
CA ASP A 107 -2.63 3.13 13.32
C ASP A 107 -3.42 2.81 12.04
N THR A 108 -4.66 2.32 12.18
CA THR A 108 -5.50 1.97 11.02
C THR A 108 -5.85 3.18 10.15
N ALA A 109 -6.04 4.37 10.72
CA ALA A 109 -6.28 5.59 9.96
C ALA A 109 -5.08 5.97 9.07
N GLY A 110 -3.85 5.87 9.62
CA GLY A 110 -2.62 6.08 8.86
C GLY A 110 -2.45 5.06 7.73
N ASP A 111 -2.78 3.79 8.00
CA ASP A 111 -2.74 2.73 6.99
C ASP A 111 -3.77 2.95 5.88
N ILE A 112 -5.00 3.37 6.20
CA ILE A 112 -6.02 3.71 5.18
C ILE A 112 -5.50 4.80 4.25
N ALA A 113 -4.99 5.90 4.83
CA ALA A 113 -4.45 7.01 4.04
C ALA A 113 -3.29 6.56 3.15
N PHE A 114 -2.38 5.74 3.69
CA PHE A 114 -1.27 5.18 2.93
C PHE A 114 -1.78 4.36 1.73
N TRP A 115 -2.63 3.36 1.97
CA TRP A 115 -3.04 2.42 0.92
C TRP A 115 -3.91 3.08 -0.15
N LEU A 116 -4.84 3.97 0.21
CA LEU A 116 -5.69 4.66 -0.77
C LEU A 116 -4.88 5.63 -1.64
N VAL A 117 -3.97 6.41 -1.03
CA VAL A 117 -3.14 7.36 -1.79
C VAL A 117 -2.07 6.62 -2.60
N ALA A 118 -1.51 5.53 -2.09
CA ALA A 118 -0.61 4.67 -2.86
C ALA A 118 -1.31 4.08 -4.09
N GLY A 119 -2.54 3.59 -3.95
CA GLY A 119 -3.35 3.11 -5.08
C GLY A 119 -3.61 4.19 -6.12
N PHE A 120 -3.89 5.42 -5.66
CA PHE A 120 -4.00 6.58 -6.54
C PHE A 120 -2.69 6.87 -7.28
N PHE A 121 -1.54 6.82 -6.61
CA PHE A 121 -0.24 7.03 -7.28
C PHE A 121 0.10 5.92 -8.27
N VAL A 122 -0.15 4.65 -7.95
CA VAL A 122 0.05 3.54 -8.90
C VAL A 122 -0.80 3.80 -10.16
N ASN A 123 -2.06 4.16 -10.01
CA ASN A 123 -2.93 4.38 -11.16
C ASN A 123 -2.51 5.61 -12.00
N ASN A 124 -2.10 6.71 -11.37
CA ASN A 124 -1.79 7.95 -12.08
C ASN A 124 -0.36 7.98 -12.65
N PHE A 125 0.61 7.41 -11.95
CA PHE A 125 2.01 7.41 -12.40
C PHE A 125 2.37 6.19 -13.24
N LEU A 126 1.75 5.04 -12.97
CA LEU A 126 2.18 3.77 -13.55
C LEU A 126 1.20 3.18 -14.60
N ASN A 127 -0.08 3.57 -14.62
CA ASN A 127 -1.01 3.09 -15.66
C ASN A 127 -1.18 4.07 -16.84
N ALA A 128 -0.88 5.36 -16.67
CA ALA A 128 -1.17 6.39 -17.67
C ALA A 128 -0.12 6.54 -18.80
N THR A 129 0.63 5.48 -19.13
CA THR A 129 1.85 5.48 -19.97
C THR A 129 3.10 5.88 -19.19
N THR A 130 3.76 4.89 -18.60
CA THR A 130 4.89 5.10 -17.68
C THR A 130 6.19 5.36 -18.42
N THR A 131 6.79 6.52 -18.15
CA THR A 131 8.18 6.82 -18.51
C THR A 131 9.12 6.53 -17.35
N HIS A 132 10.43 6.41 -17.60
CA HIS A 132 11.41 6.26 -16.52
C HIS A 132 11.35 7.42 -15.51
N ALA A 133 11.06 8.65 -15.97
CA ALA A 133 10.89 9.79 -15.08
C ALA A 133 9.69 9.61 -14.13
N MET A 134 8.57 9.08 -14.64
CA MET A 134 7.39 8.79 -13.83
C MET A 134 7.63 7.63 -12.85
N TRP A 135 8.39 6.61 -13.25
CA TRP A 135 8.79 5.50 -12.38
C TRP A 135 9.55 5.99 -11.14
N PHE A 136 10.58 6.81 -11.32
CA PHE A 136 11.33 7.36 -10.19
C PHE A 136 10.50 8.36 -9.38
N SER A 137 9.68 9.17 -10.03
CA SER A 137 8.77 10.11 -9.36
C SER A 137 7.75 9.37 -8.48
N PHE A 138 7.24 8.22 -8.94
CA PHE A 138 6.35 7.36 -8.18
C PHE A 138 7.01 6.88 -6.87
N TRP A 139 8.23 6.34 -6.94
CA TRP A 139 8.93 5.86 -5.74
C TRP A 139 9.25 7.00 -4.76
N ALA A 140 9.62 8.17 -5.27
CA ALA A 140 9.78 9.37 -4.44
C ALA A 140 8.47 9.73 -3.73
N ALA A 141 7.35 9.74 -4.45
CA ALA A 141 6.02 10.02 -3.89
C ALA A 141 5.61 8.98 -2.83
N ILE A 142 5.90 7.69 -3.04
CA ILE A 142 5.64 6.62 -2.06
C ILE A 142 6.46 6.83 -0.78
N ILE A 143 7.75 7.16 -0.89
CA ILE A 143 8.60 7.44 0.28
C ILE A 143 8.08 8.66 1.05
N THR A 144 7.71 9.73 0.36
CA THR A 144 7.07 10.90 0.98
C THR A 144 5.76 10.52 1.66
N LEU A 145 4.94 9.68 1.03
CA LEU A 145 3.67 9.23 1.58
C LEU A 145 3.84 8.45 2.89
N VAL A 146 4.88 7.61 3.00
CA VAL A 146 5.22 6.95 4.28
C VAL A 146 5.46 7.98 5.38
N GLY A 147 6.21 9.05 5.08
CA GLY A 147 6.43 10.16 6.01
C GLY A 147 5.13 10.85 6.42
N VAL A 148 4.25 11.13 5.46
CA VAL A 148 2.93 11.74 5.71
C VAL A 148 2.06 10.85 6.60
N SER A 149 2.03 9.54 6.37
CA SER A 149 1.27 8.58 7.18
C SER A 149 1.76 8.55 8.63
N LEU A 150 3.08 8.66 8.86
CA LEU A 150 3.64 8.76 10.20
C LEU A 150 3.22 10.07 10.90
N ILE A 151 3.19 11.19 10.17
CA ILE A 151 2.73 12.48 10.70
C ILE A 151 1.25 12.42 11.07
N ILE A 152 0.39 11.86 10.20
CA ILE A 152 -1.05 11.68 10.48
C ILE A 152 -1.24 10.91 11.78
N ARG A 153 -0.54 9.79 11.94
CA ARG A 153 -0.58 8.97 13.16
C ARG A 153 -0.16 9.78 14.38
N ALA A 154 0.94 10.54 14.29
CA ALA A 154 1.43 11.36 15.38
C ALA A 154 0.45 12.47 15.78
N VAL A 155 -0.18 13.13 14.80
CA VAL A 155 -1.17 14.19 15.02
C VAL A 155 -2.41 13.63 15.74
N ILE A 156 -2.94 12.49 15.29
CA ILE A 156 -4.10 11.85 15.95
C ILE A 156 -3.74 11.50 17.39
N LEU A 157 -2.58 10.89 17.62
CA LEU A 157 -2.14 10.55 18.98
C LEU A 157 -1.94 11.79 19.86
N ALA A 158 -1.49 12.92 19.31
CA ALA A 158 -1.29 14.16 20.04
C ALA A 158 -2.61 14.87 20.39
N LEU A 159 -3.57 14.90 19.47
CA LEU A 159 -4.85 15.60 19.65
C LEU A 159 -5.79 14.89 20.64
N PHE A 160 -5.69 13.56 20.71
CA PHE A 160 -6.58 12.73 21.53
C PHE A 160 -5.85 12.12 22.75
N ARG A 161 -4.70 12.69 23.12
CA ARG A 161 -3.93 12.31 24.31
C ARG A 161 -4.64 12.67 25.61
#